data_AF-A0A9D7T1Y5-F1
#
_entry.id   AF-A0A9D7T1Y5-F1
#
_cell.length_a   1.000
_cell.length_b   1.000
_cell.length_c   1.000
_cell.angle_alpha   90.00
_cell.angle_beta   90.00
_cell.angle_gamma   90.00
#
_symmetry.space_group_name_H-M   'P 1'
#
loop_
_entity.id
_entity.type
_entity.pdbx_description
1 polymer ?
#
loop_
_entity_poly.entity_id
_entity_poly.type
_entity_poly.pdbx_seq_one_letter_code
_entity_poly.pdbx_strand_id
1 'polypeptide(L)'
;MKIPSGIVPSFLMSGLCGRRQSVVLLTLALLVGFGSSASHAADPRKAPVDVVMRGRVASTLSQAGRTVVVVLSRTEEEPIKFFDLTVLAQEDVGFAFSLPPKDGYQMAVYRDENGDEVFQENEPVWLSAELREGDFNAERRSPVLEATLHRGLPIPPDVQAQLRKDRSGAKQADATNEGQLRVALGLVEDFESPRFSREAGLLGLRDPQVFAVRHGVTVSFLEPFAPARIPVLLVHGAGGAPGDWKAFVPMLDKAKYQVWLYSYPSGQRIEQSARMLSEAVVRLQKRYGFKRLDVIGYSMGGMVARESLFKASAAGEPDYLRKFITLSTPWGGYEGSGLGVGSGSVPVPSLVDLKPGSEFQAQLFGRSLPESIDYHLGFSFHGSGAPESNDGVVTVASQLAPGAQKQAQAIHGFNESHASILASREVADWVSEFLDTPPPKKKKK
;
A
#
# COMPACT_ATOMS: atom_id res chain seq x y z
N MET A 1 -57.49 -45.79 31.87
CA MET A 1 -58.27 -45.32 30.70
C MET A 1 -57.42 -45.58 29.44
N LYS A 2 -57.91 -46.38 28.49
CA LYS A 2 -57.37 -46.74 27.15
C LYS A 2 -55.83 -46.72 26.88
N ILE A 3 -55.22 -47.90 27.08
CA ILE A 3 -54.47 -48.79 26.14
C ILE A 3 -53.82 -48.20 24.84
N PRO A 4 -52.65 -48.71 24.37
CA PRO A 4 -51.76 -48.06 23.39
C PRO A 4 -51.58 -48.79 22.03
N SER A 5 -50.77 -48.20 21.14
CA SER A 5 -50.02 -48.82 20.02
C SER A 5 -48.99 -47.79 19.48
N GLY A 6 -47.88 -48.11 18.80
CA GLY A 6 -47.27 -49.39 18.44
C GLY A 6 -46.55 -49.29 17.07
N ILE A 7 -45.41 -50.02 16.92
CA ILE A 7 -44.73 -50.38 15.65
C ILE A 7 -43.73 -49.37 15.03
N VAL A 8 -42.60 -49.92 14.59
CA VAL A 8 -41.50 -49.37 13.76
C VAL A 8 -41.40 -50.28 12.52
N PRO A 9 -41.31 -49.76 11.26
CA PRO A 9 -40.02 -49.85 10.54
C PRO A 9 -39.72 -48.79 9.46
N SER A 10 -38.45 -48.80 9.03
CA SER A 10 -37.78 -48.11 7.91
C SER A 10 -38.50 -48.12 6.55
N PHE A 11 -38.32 -47.05 5.74
CA PHE A 11 -37.94 -47.14 4.31
C PHE A 11 -37.39 -45.81 3.74
N LEU A 12 -36.58 -45.89 2.66
CA LEU A 12 -36.03 -44.75 1.89
C LEU A 12 -37.08 -44.07 0.99
N MET A 13 -36.99 -42.75 0.76
CA MET A 13 -36.74 -42.13 -0.58
C MET A 13 -36.83 -40.58 -0.62
N SER A 14 -35.93 -39.97 -1.41
CA SER A 14 -36.01 -38.70 -2.17
C SER A 14 -36.82 -37.48 -1.69
N GLY A 15 -36.24 -36.26 -1.75
CA GLY A 15 -37.06 -35.04 -1.93
C GLY A 15 -36.48 -33.68 -1.51
N LEU A 16 -35.57 -33.12 -2.32
CA LEU A 16 -35.45 -31.68 -2.68
C LEU A 16 -35.56 -30.51 -1.64
N CYS A 17 -34.67 -29.54 -1.89
CA CYS A 17 -34.80 -28.09 -1.66
C CYS A 17 -34.45 -27.53 -0.26
N GLY A 18 -33.58 -26.50 -0.24
CA GLY A 18 -33.16 -25.84 1.01
C GLY A 18 -31.77 -25.18 1.01
N ARG A 19 -31.21 -24.76 -0.14
CA ARG A 19 -29.97 -23.94 -0.13
C ARG A 19 -30.26 -22.56 0.48
N ARG A 20 -29.85 -22.34 1.72
CA ARG A 20 -29.78 -21.00 2.31
C ARG A 20 -28.76 -20.15 1.53
N GLN A 21 -29.17 -18.98 1.08
CA GLN A 21 -28.28 -18.00 0.47
C GLN A 21 -27.41 -17.36 1.57
N SER A 22 -26.09 -17.40 1.40
CA SER A 22 -25.16 -16.56 2.16
C SER A 22 -24.88 -15.30 1.33
N VAL A 23 -25.51 -14.19 1.71
CA VAL A 23 -25.19 -12.88 1.13
C VAL A 23 -23.91 -12.37 1.78
N VAL A 24 -22.82 -12.32 1.01
CA VAL A 24 -21.58 -11.63 1.40
C VAL A 24 -21.63 -10.22 0.82
N LEU A 25 -21.87 -9.22 1.67
CA LEU A 25 -21.64 -7.82 1.28
C LEU A 25 -20.12 -7.56 1.30
N LEU A 26 -19.54 -7.29 0.14
CA LEU A 26 -18.15 -6.86 0.02
C LEU A 26 -18.12 -5.36 -0.31
N THR A 27 -17.88 -4.50 0.68
CA THR A 27 -17.89 -3.05 0.50
C THR A 27 -16.49 -2.52 0.15
N LEU A 28 -16.17 -2.50 -1.14
CA LEU A 28 -14.93 -1.92 -1.65
C LEU A 28 -15.03 -0.38 -1.67
N ALA A 29 -14.17 0.32 -0.92
CA ALA A 29 -14.01 1.78 -0.98
C ALA A 29 -12.55 2.11 -1.30
N LEU A 30 -12.28 2.65 -2.49
CA LEU A 30 -10.94 2.70 -3.07
C LEU A 30 -10.73 3.94 -3.96
N LEU A 31 -9.54 4.54 -3.76
CA LEU A 31 -8.72 5.33 -4.69
C LEU A 31 -9.13 6.79 -5.02
N VAL A 32 -8.13 7.65 -5.32
CA VAL A 32 -8.20 9.13 -5.18
C VAL A 32 -7.63 9.97 -6.36
N GLY A 33 -7.62 11.30 -6.15
CA GLY A 33 -7.10 12.47 -6.92
C GLY A 33 -5.73 12.36 -7.63
N PHE A 34 -5.41 13.33 -8.53
CA PHE A 34 -4.09 13.43 -9.19
C PHE A 34 -3.58 14.79 -9.71
N GLY A 35 -2.32 14.82 -10.20
CA GLY A 35 -1.61 15.91 -10.93
C GLY A 35 -0.08 15.67 -11.09
N SER A 36 0.66 16.11 -12.14
CA SER A 36 0.37 16.61 -13.52
C SER A 36 1.69 17.11 -14.20
N SER A 37 1.89 17.04 -15.54
CA SER A 37 2.43 18.12 -16.45
C SER A 37 3.33 17.73 -17.65
N ALA A 38 3.27 18.54 -18.74
CA ALA A 38 4.40 19.25 -19.40
C ALA A 38 3.93 19.96 -20.70
N SER A 39 4.43 21.11 -21.17
CA SER A 39 5.35 22.12 -20.60
C SER A 39 5.14 23.47 -21.33
N HIS A 40 5.13 24.59 -20.60
CA HIS A 40 5.44 25.95 -21.05
C HIS A 40 5.85 26.75 -19.80
N ALA A 41 6.75 27.73 -19.94
CA ALA A 41 7.19 28.55 -18.80
C ALA A 41 6.04 29.46 -18.32
N ALA A 42 5.30 29.00 -17.32
CA ALA A 42 4.14 29.69 -16.76
C ALA A 42 4.35 29.99 -15.26
N ASP A 43 3.74 31.09 -14.80
CA ASP A 43 3.72 31.51 -13.40
C ASP A 43 3.35 30.31 -12.48
N PRO A 44 4.14 29.96 -11.46
CA PRO A 44 3.90 28.80 -10.59
C PRO A 44 2.58 28.88 -9.80
N ARG A 45 1.85 30.00 -9.88
CA ARG A 45 0.48 30.17 -9.36
C ARG A 45 -0.62 29.73 -10.34
N LYS A 46 -0.28 29.18 -11.51
CA LYS A 46 -1.21 28.82 -12.60
C LYS A 46 -1.00 27.41 -13.22
N ALA A 47 -0.32 26.49 -12.54
CA ALA A 47 -0.25 25.11 -13.02
C ALA A 47 -1.63 24.43 -12.93
N PRO A 48 -2.16 23.83 -14.02
CA PRO A 48 -3.37 23.02 -13.94
C PRO A 48 -3.11 21.76 -13.09
N VAL A 49 -4.15 21.32 -12.38
CA VAL A 49 -4.15 20.06 -11.62
C VAL A 49 -4.84 19.00 -12.48
N ASP A 50 -4.42 17.73 -12.41
CA ASP A 50 -5.04 16.67 -13.22
C ASP A 50 -6.51 16.45 -12.85
N VAL A 51 -7.17 15.71 -13.72
CA VAL A 51 -8.43 15.04 -13.44
C VAL A 51 -8.18 13.54 -13.19
N VAL A 52 -9.05 12.91 -12.41
CA VAL A 52 -9.03 11.46 -12.18
C VAL A 52 -10.16 10.79 -12.92
N MET A 53 -9.84 9.86 -13.80
CA MET A 53 -10.80 8.95 -14.38
C MET A 53 -10.74 7.61 -13.64
N ARG A 54 -11.84 7.23 -12.99
CA ARG A 54 -11.92 6.03 -12.12
C ARG A 54 -13.10 5.16 -12.50
N GLY A 55 -12.97 3.86 -12.27
CA GLY A 55 -14.03 2.92 -12.55
C GLY A 55 -13.79 1.55 -11.95
N ARG A 56 -14.71 0.65 -12.29
CA ARG A 56 -14.78 -0.72 -11.80
C ARG A 56 -15.21 -1.64 -12.92
N VAL A 57 -14.77 -2.89 -12.86
CA VAL A 57 -15.24 -3.94 -13.76
C VAL A 57 -16.30 -4.74 -13.02
N ALA A 58 -17.52 -4.75 -13.55
CA ALA A 58 -18.62 -5.50 -12.96
C ALA A 58 -18.24 -6.98 -12.85
N SER A 59 -18.45 -7.60 -11.67
CA SER A 59 -18.01 -8.98 -11.39
C SER A 59 -18.94 -10.04 -12.02
N THR A 60 -19.27 -9.85 -13.29
CA THR A 60 -20.01 -10.78 -14.14
C THR A 60 -19.09 -11.26 -15.25
N LEU A 61 -18.28 -12.28 -14.94
CA LEU A 61 -18.02 -13.45 -15.79
C LEU A 61 -16.79 -14.24 -15.29
N SER A 62 -17.03 -15.50 -14.96
CA SER A 62 -16.01 -16.55 -14.85
C SER A 62 -15.51 -16.92 -16.27
N GLN A 63 -14.76 -16.01 -16.88
CA GLN A 63 -14.08 -16.22 -18.17
C GLN A 63 -12.59 -15.96 -17.98
N ALA A 64 -11.77 -16.89 -18.47
CA ALA A 64 -10.31 -16.79 -18.45
C ALA A 64 -9.82 -15.58 -19.27
N GLY A 65 -8.57 -15.17 -19.04
CA GLY A 65 -7.99 -13.99 -19.67
C GLY A 65 -7.65 -12.87 -18.68
N ARG A 66 -6.86 -11.90 -19.15
CA ARG A 66 -6.48 -10.69 -18.41
C ARG A 66 -7.49 -9.58 -18.73
N THR A 67 -7.75 -8.68 -17.78
CA THR A 67 -8.60 -7.51 -18.06
C THR A 67 -7.71 -6.30 -18.28
N VAL A 68 -7.75 -5.72 -19.48
CA VAL A 68 -6.95 -4.58 -19.91
C VAL A 68 -7.84 -3.34 -19.93
N VAL A 69 -7.40 -2.27 -19.28
CA VAL A 69 -8.06 -0.96 -19.26
C VAL A 69 -7.18 0.01 -20.04
N VAL A 70 -7.74 0.67 -21.05
CA VAL A 70 -7.04 1.62 -21.93
C VAL A 70 -7.71 2.98 -21.84
N VAL A 71 -6.93 4.03 -21.57
CA VAL A 71 -7.37 5.42 -21.70
C VAL A 71 -6.96 5.96 -23.07
N LEU A 72 -7.90 6.64 -23.70
CA LEU A 72 -7.77 7.31 -24.97
C LEU A 72 -8.06 8.80 -24.76
N SER A 73 -7.25 9.67 -25.34
CA SER A 73 -7.47 11.12 -25.34
C SER A 73 -7.92 11.61 -26.71
N ARG A 74 -8.87 12.55 -26.74
CA ARG A 74 -9.31 13.28 -27.94
C ARG A 74 -9.39 14.77 -27.59
N THR A 75 -9.02 15.63 -28.51
CA THR A 75 -9.30 17.09 -28.44
C THR A 75 -10.07 17.49 -29.69
N GLU A 76 -10.52 18.75 -29.78
CA GLU A 76 -11.16 19.22 -31.03
C GLU A 76 -10.15 19.29 -32.19
N GLU A 77 -8.86 19.45 -31.90
CA GLU A 77 -7.78 19.57 -32.88
C GLU A 77 -7.08 18.23 -33.21
N GLU A 78 -7.11 17.24 -32.31
CA GLU A 78 -6.40 15.96 -32.49
C GLU A 78 -7.35 14.75 -32.57
N PRO A 79 -7.10 13.81 -33.53
CA PRO A 79 -7.84 12.56 -33.59
C PRO A 79 -7.59 11.72 -32.33
N ILE A 80 -8.45 10.73 -32.08
CA ILE A 80 -8.32 9.88 -30.89
C ILE A 80 -6.94 9.19 -30.85
N LYS A 81 -6.23 9.38 -29.73
CA LYS A 81 -4.91 8.82 -29.47
C LYS A 81 -4.95 7.93 -28.23
N PHE A 82 -4.12 6.91 -28.24
CA PHE A 82 -3.76 6.18 -27.03
C PHE A 82 -3.11 7.14 -26.02
N PHE A 83 -3.53 7.07 -24.76
CA PHE A 83 -2.91 7.82 -23.66
C PHE A 83 -2.13 6.89 -22.73
N ASP A 84 -2.81 5.95 -22.06
CA ASP A 84 -2.19 5.01 -21.11
C ASP A 84 -3.00 3.69 -21.06
N LEU A 85 -2.44 2.64 -20.45
CA LEU A 85 -3.14 1.41 -20.12
C LEU A 85 -2.76 0.85 -18.74
N THR A 86 -3.61 -0.02 -18.20
CA THR A 86 -3.25 -0.91 -17.10
C THR A 86 -3.85 -2.29 -17.31
N VAL A 87 -3.22 -3.31 -16.76
CA VAL A 87 -3.72 -4.70 -16.77
C VAL A 87 -4.06 -5.09 -15.34
N LEU A 88 -5.33 -5.40 -15.10
CA LEU A 88 -5.84 -5.75 -13.77
C LEU A 88 -5.43 -7.18 -13.40
N ALA A 89 -5.05 -7.39 -12.13
CA ALA A 89 -4.92 -8.75 -11.61
C ALA A 89 -6.29 -9.44 -11.59
N GLN A 90 -6.29 -10.77 -11.54
CA GLN A 90 -7.51 -11.59 -11.61
C GLN A 90 -8.51 -11.34 -10.46
N GLU A 91 -8.06 -10.64 -9.41
CA GLU A 91 -8.81 -10.28 -8.19
C GLU A 91 -9.21 -8.79 -8.16
N ASP A 92 -8.61 -7.95 -9.02
CA ASP A 92 -8.80 -6.50 -9.01
C ASP A 92 -10.03 -6.10 -9.85
N VAL A 93 -11.03 -5.52 -9.18
CA VAL A 93 -12.27 -5.05 -9.80
C VAL A 93 -12.34 -3.52 -9.97
N GLY A 94 -11.26 -2.79 -9.72
CA GLY A 94 -11.25 -1.32 -9.71
C GLY A 94 -9.96 -0.71 -10.27
N PHE A 95 -10.07 0.45 -10.90
CA PHE A 95 -8.97 1.16 -11.56
C PHE A 95 -9.13 2.69 -11.46
N ALA A 96 -8.03 3.41 -11.60
CA ALA A 96 -8.00 4.87 -11.70
C ALA A 96 -6.78 5.34 -12.50
N PHE A 97 -6.90 6.49 -13.17
CA PHE A 97 -5.83 7.15 -13.94
C PHE A 97 -5.69 8.63 -13.55
N SER A 98 -4.46 9.14 -13.66
CA SER A 98 -4.02 10.53 -13.49
C SER A 98 -3.99 11.16 -14.87
N LEU A 99 -4.85 12.13 -15.18
CA LEU A 99 -4.95 12.63 -16.56
C LEU A 99 -4.82 14.16 -16.58
N PRO A 100 -3.91 14.74 -17.39
CA PRO A 100 -3.84 16.20 -17.55
C PRO A 100 -5.19 16.70 -18.08
N PRO A 101 -5.68 17.87 -17.63
CA PRO A 101 -6.96 18.38 -18.12
C PRO A 101 -6.85 18.64 -19.62
N LYS A 102 -7.69 17.91 -20.37
CA LYS A 102 -7.87 17.97 -21.82
C LYS A 102 -9.36 17.86 -22.12
N ASP A 103 -9.74 18.25 -23.32
CA ASP A 103 -11.15 18.43 -23.71
C ASP A 103 -11.97 17.13 -23.66
N GLY A 104 -11.35 15.98 -23.94
CA GLY A 104 -12.04 14.68 -23.96
C GLY A 104 -11.15 13.49 -23.60
N TYR A 105 -11.66 12.64 -22.69
CA TYR A 105 -11.12 11.31 -22.41
C TYR A 105 -12.18 10.23 -22.62
N GLN A 106 -11.77 9.11 -23.20
CA GLN A 106 -12.58 7.91 -23.31
C GLN A 106 -11.81 6.71 -22.81
N MET A 107 -12.50 5.73 -22.24
CA MET A 107 -11.89 4.54 -21.69
C MET A 107 -12.50 3.29 -22.30
N ALA A 108 -11.65 2.41 -22.80
CA ALA A 108 -12.02 1.06 -23.19
C ALA A 108 -11.55 0.07 -22.13
N VAL A 109 -12.38 -0.89 -21.77
CA VAL A 109 -11.97 -2.07 -20.99
C VAL A 109 -12.22 -3.28 -21.86
N TYR A 110 -11.24 -4.14 -22.06
CA TYR A 110 -11.43 -5.41 -22.77
C TYR A 110 -10.80 -6.57 -21.99
N ARG A 111 -11.23 -7.79 -22.31
CA ARG A 111 -10.64 -9.01 -21.76
C ARG A 111 -9.81 -9.70 -22.83
N ASP A 112 -8.49 -9.61 -22.65
CA ASP A 112 -7.47 -10.33 -23.39
C ASP A 112 -7.57 -11.82 -23.03
N GLU A 113 -8.19 -12.62 -23.89
CA GLU A 113 -8.43 -14.05 -23.65
C GLU A 113 -7.30 -14.94 -24.18
N ASN A 114 -6.49 -14.44 -25.11
CA ASN A 114 -5.44 -15.20 -25.77
C ASN A 114 -4.03 -14.93 -25.20
N GLY A 115 -3.86 -13.83 -24.45
CA GLY A 115 -2.65 -13.40 -23.77
C GLY A 115 -1.69 -12.55 -24.61
N ASP A 116 -2.13 -11.96 -25.72
CA ASP A 116 -1.30 -11.17 -26.64
C ASP A 116 -1.35 -9.64 -26.42
N GLU A 117 -2.19 -9.17 -25.48
CA GLU A 117 -2.36 -7.76 -25.12
C GLU A 117 -2.81 -6.85 -26.29
N VAL A 118 -3.46 -7.43 -27.32
CA VAL A 118 -4.07 -6.73 -28.47
C VAL A 118 -5.56 -7.02 -28.53
N PHE A 119 -6.41 -6.00 -28.65
CA PHE A 119 -7.86 -6.23 -28.73
C PHE A 119 -8.30 -6.91 -30.03
N GLN A 120 -9.08 -8.00 -29.93
CA GLN A 120 -9.78 -8.61 -31.07
C GLN A 120 -11.31 -8.49 -30.98
N GLU A 121 -12.01 -8.48 -32.13
CA GLU A 121 -13.47 -8.23 -32.21
C GLU A 121 -14.34 -9.27 -31.47
N ASN A 122 -13.83 -10.48 -31.27
CA ASN A 122 -14.48 -11.55 -30.52
C ASN A 122 -14.35 -11.39 -29.00
N GLU A 123 -13.48 -10.51 -28.51
CA GLU A 123 -13.21 -10.35 -27.09
C GLU A 123 -14.30 -9.54 -26.37
N PRO A 124 -14.58 -9.83 -25.09
CA PRO A 124 -15.45 -9.01 -24.28
C PRO A 124 -14.87 -7.61 -24.12
N VAL A 125 -15.63 -6.57 -24.48
CA VAL A 125 -15.22 -5.16 -24.39
C VAL A 125 -16.32 -4.31 -23.74
N TRP A 126 -15.93 -3.15 -23.23
CA TRP A 126 -16.78 -2.06 -22.79
C TRP A 126 -16.11 -0.75 -23.17
N LEU A 127 -16.90 0.28 -23.47
CA LEU A 127 -16.42 1.61 -23.85
C LEU A 127 -17.22 2.66 -23.07
N SER A 128 -16.52 3.61 -22.44
CA SER A 128 -17.14 4.72 -21.73
C SER A 128 -17.77 5.73 -22.70
N ALA A 129 -18.69 6.55 -22.18
CA ALA A 129 -18.92 7.86 -22.77
C ALA A 129 -17.61 8.68 -22.77
N GLU A 130 -17.49 9.62 -23.70
CA GLU A 130 -16.42 10.62 -23.67
C GLU A 130 -16.67 11.56 -22.48
N LEU A 131 -15.72 11.66 -21.55
CA LEU A 131 -15.76 12.57 -20.41
C LEU A 131 -14.99 13.84 -20.75
N ARG A 132 -15.60 14.99 -20.47
CA ARG A 132 -15.05 16.33 -20.66
C ARG A 132 -14.85 17.02 -19.32
N GLU A 133 -14.24 18.22 -19.29
CA GLU A 133 -13.93 18.92 -18.01
C GLU A 133 -15.16 19.07 -17.09
N GLY A 134 -16.35 19.30 -17.64
CA GLY A 134 -17.60 19.42 -16.89
C GLY A 134 -18.13 18.14 -16.24
N ASP A 135 -17.61 16.96 -16.61
CA ASP A 135 -18.01 15.67 -16.02
C ASP A 135 -17.24 15.33 -14.73
N PHE A 136 -16.19 16.10 -14.40
CA PHE A 136 -15.41 15.91 -13.18
C PHE A 136 -15.98 16.74 -12.03
N ASN A 137 -16.03 16.16 -10.84
CA ASN A 137 -16.55 16.84 -9.64
C ASN A 137 -15.58 17.93 -9.12
N ALA A 138 -15.95 18.63 -8.04
CA ALA A 138 -15.12 19.66 -7.41
C ALA A 138 -13.76 19.15 -6.89
N GLU A 139 -13.57 17.84 -6.71
CA GLU A 139 -12.28 17.19 -6.40
C GLU A 139 -11.50 16.78 -7.65
N ARG A 140 -11.96 17.19 -8.84
CA ARG A 140 -11.48 16.80 -10.17
C ARG A 140 -11.59 15.29 -10.47
N ARG A 141 -12.59 14.60 -9.92
CA ARG A 141 -12.78 13.13 -10.07
C ARG A 141 -14.03 12.82 -10.89
N SER A 142 -13.91 11.84 -11.78
CA SER A 142 -15.04 11.33 -12.56
C SER A 142 -16.08 10.65 -11.66
N PRO A 143 -17.31 10.43 -12.17
CA PRO A 143 -18.18 9.35 -11.69
C PRO A 143 -17.42 8.03 -11.69
N VAL A 144 -17.81 7.08 -10.84
CA VAL A 144 -17.26 5.72 -10.91
C VAL A 144 -17.85 5.05 -12.16
N LEU A 145 -17.00 4.78 -13.13
CA LEU A 145 -17.36 4.13 -14.38
C LEU A 145 -17.54 2.62 -14.17
N GLU A 146 -18.77 2.13 -14.19
CA GLU A 146 -19.09 0.70 -14.06
C GLU A 146 -18.99 0.00 -15.42
N ALA A 147 -17.84 -0.60 -15.71
CA ALA A 147 -17.55 -1.31 -16.95
C ALA A 147 -18.16 -2.72 -16.93
N THR A 148 -19.16 -2.94 -17.78
CA THR A 148 -19.76 -4.26 -18.01
C THR A 148 -19.34 -4.78 -19.38
N LEU A 149 -18.55 -5.85 -19.41
CA LEU A 149 -17.98 -6.38 -20.64
C LEU A 149 -19.00 -7.18 -21.45
N HIS A 150 -19.11 -6.89 -22.74
CA HIS A 150 -19.96 -7.59 -23.69
C HIS A 150 -19.18 -7.92 -24.97
N ARG A 151 -19.45 -9.07 -25.59
CA ARG A 151 -18.87 -9.43 -26.89
C ARG A 151 -19.68 -8.79 -28.02
N GLY A 152 -18.99 -8.41 -29.10
CA GLY A 152 -19.64 -7.86 -30.29
C GLY A 152 -20.28 -6.48 -30.11
N LEU A 153 -19.84 -5.69 -29.11
CA LEU A 153 -20.22 -4.28 -29.06
C LEU A 153 -19.66 -3.54 -30.28
N PRO A 154 -20.42 -2.62 -30.90
CA PRO A 154 -19.90 -1.76 -31.95
C PRO A 154 -18.91 -0.75 -31.36
N ILE A 155 -17.63 -0.96 -31.61
CA ILE A 155 -16.55 -0.04 -31.24
C ILE A 155 -16.28 0.89 -32.44
N PRO A 156 -16.19 2.22 -32.24
CA PRO A 156 -15.84 3.15 -33.32
C PRO A 156 -14.53 2.75 -34.03
N PRO A 157 -14.43 2.84 -35.37
CA PRO A 157 -13.25 2.36 -36.10
C PRO A 157 -11.93 3.01 -35.68
N ASP A 158 -11.96 4.26 -35.24
CA ASP A 158 -10.80 5.01 -34.75
C ASP A 158 -10.34 4.53 -33.37
N VAL A 159 -11.29 4.29 -32.44
CA VAL A 159 -11.05 3.59 -31.16
C VAL A 159 -10.45 2.20 -31.43
N GLN A 160 -11.11 1.42 -32.29
CA GLN A 160 -10.72 0.05 -32.61
C GLN A 160 -9.30 -0.03 -33.20
N ALA A 161 -8.93 0.92 -34.06
CA ALA A 161 -7.58 1.05 -34.61
C ALA A 161 -6.51 1.41 -33.56
N GLN A 162 -6.87 2.05 -32.43
CA GLN A 162 -5.94 2.26 -31.32
C GLN A 162 -5.80 1.02 -30.43
N LEU A 163 -6.89 0.25 -30.21
CA LEU A 163 -6.86 -0.96 -29.39
C LEU A 163 -6.17 -2.14 -30.08
N ARG A 164 -6.22 -2.21 -31.42
CA ARG A 164 -5.56 -3.24 -32.26
C ARG A 164 -4.06 -3.08 -32.49
N LYS A 165 -3.43 -2.01 -31.97
CA LYS A 165 -1.98 -1.82 -32.11
C LYS A 165 -1.24 -2.73 -31.15
N ASP A 166 -0.40 -3.60 -31.71
CA ASP A 166 0.52 -4.44 -30.94
C ASP A 166 1.42 -3.57 -30.04
N ARG A 167 1.34 -3.85 -28.73
CA ARG A 167 2.14 -3.24 -27.68
C ARG A 167 2.91 -4.29 -26.85
N SER A 168 2.89 -5.56 -27.26
CA SER A 168 3.60 -6.67 -26.58
C SER A 168 5.13 -6.47 -26.51
N GLY A 169 5.68 -5.61 -27.38
CA GLY A 169 7.07 -5.16 -27.38
C GLY A 169 7.35 -3.83 -26.64
N ALA A 170 6.34 -3.16 -26.10
CA ALA A 170 6.49 -1.92 -25.34
C ALA A 170 7.02 -2.19 -23.93
N LYS A 171 8.27 -2.69 -23.87
CA LYS A 171 9.08 -2.66 -22.65
C LYS A 171 9.06 -1.24 -22.10
N GLN A 172 8.37 -1.03 -20.98
CA GLN A 172 8.70 -0.10 -19.89
C GLN A 172 9.78 0.95 -20.23
N ALA A 173 9.47 1.88 -21.14
CA ALA A 173 10.42 2.84 -21.70
C ALA A 173 9.75 4.20 -21.87
N ASP A 174 10.14 5.14 -21.01
CA ASP A 174 10.25 6.58 -21.25
C ASP A 174 9.10 7.28 -21.99
N ALA A 175 7.86 6.87 -21.69
CA ALA A 175 6.69 7.73 -21.78
C ALA A 175 6.29 8.22 -20.37
N THR A 176 5.71 9.41 -20.30
CA THR A 176 5.34 10.10 -19.04
C THR A 176 4.26 9.33 -18.26
N ASN A 177 4.68 8.49 -17.31
CA ASN A 177 3.84 7.58 -16.52
C ASN A 177 2.90 8.27 -15.50
N GLU A 178 1.99 9.13 -15.94
CA GLU A 178 0.94 9.70 -15.09
C GLU A 178 -0.27 8.75 -15.09
N GLY A 179 -0.39 7.88 -14.08
CA GLY A 179 -1.58 7.04 -13.89
C GLY A 179 -1.37 5.72 -13.14
N GLN A 180 -0.24 5.04 -13.36
CA GLN A 180 0.05 3.76 -12.69
C GLN A 180 0.68 3.96 -11.30
N LEU A 181 0.33 3.06 -10.36
CA LEU A 181 1.01 2.90 -9.06
C LEU A 181 2.50 2.61 -9.31
N ARG A 182 3.34 3.65 -9.21
CA ARG A 182 4.78 3.52 -9.49
C ARG A 182 5.46 2.75 -8.35
N VAL A 183 5.65 1.44 -8.51
CA VAL A 183 6.41 0.60 -7.57
C VAL A 183 7.87 0.52 -7.99
N ALA A 184 8.75 1.31 -7.35
CA ALA A 184 10.20 1.30 -7.65
C ALA A 184 11.00 0.64 -6.51
N LEU A 185 11.77 -0.40 -6.84
CA LEU A 185 12.47 -1.25 -5.86
C LEU A 185 13.98 -1.23 -6.10
N GLY A 186 14.72 -0.75 -5.10
CA GLY A 186 16.16 -0.52 -5.18
C GLY A 186 16.52 0.69 -6.06
N LEU A 187 15.65 1.70 -6.07
CA LEU A 187 15.92 3.00 -6.69
C LEU A 187 16.94 3.74 -5.82
N VAL A 188 18.01 4.26 -6.42
CA VAL A 188 19.05 4.99 -5.67
C VAL A 188 18.68 6.48 -5.64
N GLU A 189 18.44 7.03 -4.45
CA GLU A 189 18.00 8.41 -4.21
C GLU A 189 18.66 8.97 -2.94
N ASP A 190 18.83 10.28 -2.87
CA ASP A 190 19.30 10.98 -1.67
C ASP A 190 18.15 11.61 -0.87
N PHE A 191 18.50 12.26 0.24
CA PHE A 191 17.54 12.93 1.15
C PHE A 191 16.91 14.22 0.61
N GLU A 192 17.26 14.67 -0.60
CA GLU A 192 16.63 15.82 -1.27
C GLU A 192 15.53 15.36 -2.27
N SER A 193 15.33 14.04 -2.45
CA SER A 193 14.26 13.53 -3.32
C SER A 193 12.87 14.00 -2.84
N PRO A 194 12.01 14.58 -3.71
CA PRO A 194 10.74 15.20 -3.30
C PRO A 194 9.76 14.27 -2.57
N ARG A 195 9.88 12.95 -2.74
CA ARG A 195 9.11 11.92 -2.02
C ARG A 195 9.47 11.79 -0.53
N PHE A 196 10.63 12.28 -0.13
CA PHE A 196 11.13 12.20 1.24
C PHE A 196 10.81 13.45 2.06
N SER A 197 10.18 14.45 1.45
CA SER A 197 9.80 15.69 2.13
C SER A 197 8.61 15.49 3.09
N ARG A 198 8.49 16.39 4.07
CA ARG A 198 7.37 16.43 5.01
C ARG A 198 6.02 16.61 4.30
N GLU A 199 6.00 17.39 3.22
CA GLU A 199 4.82 17.65 2.40
C GLU A 199 4.35 16.38 1.70
N ALA A 200 5.28 15.55 1.19
CA ALA A 200 4.97 14.24 0.64
C ALA A 200 4.42 13.29 1.72
N GLY A 201 5.00 13.26 2.91
CA GLY A 201 4.49 12.46 4.04
C GLY A 201 3.07 12.83 4.45
N LEU A 202 2.80 14.14 4.60
CA LEU A 202 1.46 14.67 4.91
C LEU A 202 0.46 14.40 3.78
N LEU A 203 0.88 14.47 2.52
CA LEU A 203 0.06 14.07 1.37
C LEU A 203 -0.27 12.57 1.41
N GLY A 204 0.72 11.73 1.73
CA GLY A 204 0.57 10.28 1.89
C GLY A 204 -0.44 9.88 2.97
N LEU A 205 -0.57 10.68 4.04
CA LEU A 205 -1.58 10.50 5.07
C LEU A 205 -2.96 11.02 4.65
N ARG A 206 -3.03 12.22 4.05
CA ARG A 206 -4.30 12.91 3.77
C ARG A 206 -5.01 12.43 2.52
N ASP A 207 -4.28 12.21 1.42
CA ASP A 207 -4.86 11.77 0.15
C ASP A 207 -3.99 10.64 -0.45
N PRO A 208 -4.09 9.42 0.11
CA PRO A 208 -3.10 8.36 -0.08
C PRO A 208 -2.89 7.87 -1.52
N GLN A 209 -3.80 8.13 -2.48
CA GLN A 209 -3.47 7.86 -3.89
C GLN A 209 -2.80 9.02 -4.61
N VAL A 210 -3.02 10.32 -4.30
CA VAL A 210 -2.24 11.39 -4.95
C VAL A 210 -0.76 11.15 -4.70
N PHE A 211 -0.42 10.73 -3.48
CA PHE A 211 0.91 10.23 -3.17
C PHE A 211 1.33 9.04 -4.06
N ALA A 212 0.46 8.07 -4.26
CA ALA A 212 0.74 6.80 -4.93
C ALA A 212 1.00 6.86 -6.45
N VAL A 213 0.71 7.94 -7.19
CA VAL A 213 1.36 8.17 -8.52
C VAL A 213 2.20 9.43 -8.64
N ARG A 214 2.00 10.46 -7.80
CA ARG A 214 2.94 11.60 -7.76
C ARG A 214 4.32 11.16 -7.26
N HIS A 215 4.35 10.31 -6.24
CA HIS A 215 5.56 9.77 -5.66
C HIS A 215 5.66 8.26 -5.91
N GLY A 216 4.57 7.50 -5.79
CA GLY A 216 4.64 6.04 -5.85
C GLY A 216 5.15 5.39 -4.57
N VAL A 217 5.10 4.06 -4.55
CA VAL A 217 5.52 3.23 -3.42
C VAL A 217 6.92 2.72 -3.71
N THR A 218 7.90 3.06 -2.87
CA THR A 218 9.30 2.73 -3.16
C THR A 218 10.01 2.12 -1.97
N VAL A 219 10.94 1.21 -2.26
CA VAL A 219 12.03 0.87 -1.34
C VAL A 219 13.29 1.43 -1.98
N SER A 220 13.66 2.63 -1.56
CA SER A 220 14.80 3.36 -2.11
C SER A 220 16.05 3.08 -1.28
N PHE A 221 17.22 3.13 -1.93
CA PHE A 221 18.52 2.98 -1.30
C PHE A 221 19.26 4.31 -1.36
N LEU A 222 20.03 4.65 -0.32
CA LEU A 222 20.87 5.85 -0.33
C LEU A 222 22.15 5.69 -1.19
N GLU A 223 22.41 4.47 -1.66
CA GLU A 223 23.59 4.08 -2.41
C GLU A 223 23.34 2.77 -3.18
N PRO A 224 24.10 2.45 -4.24
CA PRO A 224 23.99 1.18 -4.95
C PRO A 224 24.12 -0.04 -4.03
N PHE A 225 23.44 -1.14 -4.38
CA PHE A 225 23.45 -2.35 -3.56
C PHE A 225 24.86 -2.93 -3.36
N ALA A 226 25.21 -3.19 -2.09
CA ALA A 226 26.51 -3.70 -1.69
C ALA A 226 26.38 -5.07 -1.00
N PRO A 227 26.66 -6.20 -1.70
CA PRO A 227 26.40 -7.55 -1.19
C PRO A 227 27.08 -7.93 0.14
N ALA A 228 28.15 -7.23 0.51
CA ALA A 228 28.87 -7.46 1.77
C ALA A 228 28.17 -6.86 3.00
N ARG A 229 27.28 -5.88 2.80
CA ARG A 229 26.58 -5.16 3.87
C ARG A 229 25.20 -5.75 4.14
N ILE A 230 24.70 -5.56 5.35
CA ILE A 230 23.37 -6.00 5.78
C ILE A 230 22.36 -4.89 5.47
N PRO A 231 21.34 -5.14 4.63
CA PRO A 231 20.18 -4.27 4.51
C PRO A 231 19.52 -3.97 5.87
N VAL A 232 19.35 -2.68 6.17
CA VAL A 232 18.53 -2.18 7.29
C VAL A 232 17.39 -1.37 6.71
N LEU A 233 16.18 -1.91 6.80
CA LEU A 233 14.97 -1.33 6.22
C LEU A 233 14.25 -0.45 7.24
N LEU A 234 14.20 0.86 6.96
CA LEU A 234 13.57 1.86 7.80
C LEU A 234 12.15 2.17 7.30
N VAL A 235 11.17 2.12 8.21
CA VAL A 235 9.74 2.32 7.92
C VAL A 235 9.20 3.49 8.74
N HIS A 236 8.85 4.59 8.06
CA HIS A 236 8.35 5.83 8.68
C HIS A 236 6.93 5.71 9.24
N GLY A 237 6.50 6.71 10.03
CA GLY A 237 5.19 6.75 10.68
C GLY A 237 4.05 7.37 9.84
N ALA A 238 2.91 7.56 10.50
CA ALA A 238 1.74 8.26 9.94
C ALA A 238 2.06 9.74 9.68
N GLY A 239 1.81 10.22 8.45
CA GLY A 239 2.15 11.59 8.04
C GLY A 239 3.66 11.85 7.87
N GLY A 240 4.49 10.85 8.16
CA GLY A 240 5.93 10.87 7.97
C GLY A 240 6.34 10.51 6.54
N ALA A 241 7.63 10.61 6.29
CA ALA A 241 8.30 10.26 5.03
C ALA A 241 9.72 9.73 5.33
N PRO A 242 10.43 9.13 4.36
CA PRO A 242 11.79 8.68 4.62
C PRO A 242 12.77 9.75 5.09
N GLY A 243 12.51 11.04 4.81
CA GLY A 243 13.31 12.16 5.31
C GLY A 243 13.31 12.28 6.84
N ASP A 244 12.34 11.70 7.56
CA ASP A 244 12.34 11.63 9.02
C ASP A 244 13.60 10.93 9.57
N TRP A 245 14.20 10.01 8.79
CA TRP A 245 15.41 9.28 9.14
C TRP A 245 16.72 10.04 8.83
N LYS A 246 16.67 11.26 8.29
CA LYS A 246 17.85 12.04 7.87
C LYS A 246 18.84 12.31 9.02
N ALA A 247 18.34 12.45 10.24
CA ALA A 247 19.16 12.59 11.46
C ALA A 247 19.68 11.23 11.98
N PHE A 248 18.88 10.16 11.84
CA PHE A 248 19.20 8.83 12.36
C PHE A 248 20.30 8.12 11.55
N VAL A 249 20.17 8.14 10.22
CA VAL A 249 21.01 7.36 9.30
C VAL A 249 22.53 7.61 9.43
N PRO A 250 23.01 8.85 9.62
CA PRO A 250 24.44 9.10 9.84
C PRO A 250 25.03 8.42 11.07
N MET A 251 24.21 8.00 12.05
CA MET A 251 24.64 7.36 13.29
C MET A 251 24.78 5.82 13.18
N LEU A 252 24.39 5.22 12.05
CA LEU A 252 24.57 3.78 11.79
C LEU A 252 25.95 3.48 11.18
N ASP A 253 26.50 2.31 11.50
CA ASP A 253 27.75 1.81 10.90
C ASP A 253 27.55 1.46 9.42
N LYS A 254 27.79 2.45 8.54
CA LYS A 254 27.67 2.32 7.07
C LYS A 254 28.70 1.37 6.44
N ALA A 255 29.71 0.89 7.17
CA ALA A 255 30.62 -0.15 6.69
C ALA A 255 30.00 -1.56 6.85
N LYS A 256 29.12 -1.77 7.84
CA LYS A 256 28.36 -3.01 8.04
C LYS A 256 26.97 -2.99 7.42
N TYR A 257 26.27 -1.86 7.51
CA TYR A 257 24.86 -1.73 7.18
C TYR A 257 24.65 -0.91 5.90
N GLN A 258 23.67 -1.32 5.08
CA GLN A 258 23.17 -0.52 3.96
C GLN A 258 21.74 -0.11 4.27
N VAL A 259 21.48 1.19 4.35
CA VAL A 259 20.15 1.72 4.69
C VAL A 259 19.22 1.68 3.48
N TRP A 260 18.05 1.08 3.70
CA TRP A 260 16.92 1.04 2.78
C TRP A 260 15.74 1.82 3.38
N LEU A 261 15.01 2.54 2.55
CA LEU A 261 13.98 3.50 2.95
C LEU A 261 12.65 3.11 2.31
N TYR A 262 11.64 2.74 3.11
CA TYR A 262 10.29 2.48 2.60
C TYR A 262 9.47 3.78 2.55
N SER A 263 9.11 4.21 1.34
CA SER A 263 8.25 5.36 1.07
C SER A 263 6.86 4.88 0.69
N TYR A 264 5.84 5.17 1.50
CA TYR A 264 4.49 4.64 1.29
C TYR A 264 3.38 5.61 1.74
N PRO A 265 2.18 5.54 1.13
CA PRO A 265 1.05 6.38 1.50
C PRO A 265 0.46 5.94 2.84
N SER A 266 0.97 6.55 3.91
CA SER A 266 0.63 6.21 5.30
C SER A 266 -0.86 6.42 5.69
N GLY A 267 -1.69 6.98 4.80
CA GLY A 267 -3.14 7.06 4.93
C GLY A 267 -3.89 5.79 4.52
N GLN A 268 -3.28 4.87 3.77
CA GLN A 268 -3.90 3.59 3.41
C GLN A 268 -4.05 2.66 4.62
N ARG A 269 -4.91 1.64 4.51
CA ARG A 269 -5.03 0.60 5.56
C ARG A 269 -3.64 0.03 5.88
N ILE A 270 -3.35 -0.20 7.16
CA ILE A 270 -2.04 -0.66 7.62
C ILE A 270 -1.67 -1.99 6.97
N GLU A 271 -2.66 -2.88 6.84
CA GLU A 271 -2.50 -4.17 6.17
C GLU A 271 -2.09 -4.06 4.70
N GLN A 272 -2.66 -3.09 3.96
CA GLN A 272 -2.34 -2.85 2.55
C GLN A 272 -0.91 -2.35 2.39
N SER A 273 -0.49 -1.42 3.25
CA SER A 273 0.90 -0.94 3.32
C SER A 273 1.88 -2.07 3.65
N ALA A 274 1.51 -2.94 4.60
CA ALA A 274 2.31 -4.10 4.99
C ALA A 274 2.42 -5.17 3.89
N ARG A 275 1.34 -5.41 3.14
CA ARG A 275 1.34 -6.29 1.95
C ARG A 275 2.30 -5.77 0.88
N MET A 276 2.19 -4.48 0.52
CA MET A 276 3.09 -3.87 -0.47
C MET A 276 4.55 -3.98 -0.05
N LEU A 277 4.86 -3.75 1.23
CA LEU A 277 6.20 -3.93 1.79
C LEU A 277 6.68 -5.39 1.72
N SER A 278 5.80 -6.35 2.00
CA SER A 278 6.13 -7.78 1.96
C SER A 278 6.47 -8.22 0.54
N GLU A 279 5.66 -7.81 -0.45
CA GLU A 279 5.93 -8.06 -1.86
C GLU A 279 7.23 -7.40 -2.33
N ALA A 280 7.49 -6.16 -1.88
CA ALA A 280 8.71 -5.43 -2.18
C ALA A 280 9.97 -6.15 -1.65
N VAL A 281 9.95 -6.58 -0.38
CA VAL A 281 11.05 -7.33 0.24
C VAL A 281 11.31 -8.65 -0.49
N VAL A 282 10.27 -9.42 -0.84
CA VAL A 282 10.41 -10.68 -1.60
C VAL A 282 11.01 -10.44 -3.00
N ARG A 283 10.56 -9.40 -3.71
CA ARG A 283 11.12 -9.04 -5.03
C ARG A 283 12.59 -8.59 -4.92
N LEU A 284 12.93 -7.79 -3.91
CA LEU A 284 14.30 -7.37 -3.64
C LEU A 284 15.20 -8.56 -3.26
N GLN A 285 14.71 -9.51 -2.48
CA GLN A 285 15.47 -10.69 -2.10
C GLN A 285 15.76 -11.59 -3.31
N LYS A 286 14.77 -11.80 -4.19
CA LYS A 286 14.98 -12.51 -5.47
C LYS A 286 15.97 -11.79 -6.38
N ARG A 287 15.99 -10.46 -6.39
CA ARG A 287 16.89 -9.63 -7.23
C ARG A 287 18.33 -9.59 -6.71
N TYR A 288 18.53 -9.46 -5.40
CA TYR A 288 19.83 -9.15 -4.80
C TYR A 288 20.42 -10.28 -3.95
N GLY A 289 19.66 -11.34 -3.66
CA GLY A 289 20.16 -12.56 -3.03
C GLY A 289 20.63 -12.42 -1.58
N PHE A 290 20.35 -11.29 -0.92
CA PHE A 290 20.79 -11.00 0.45
C PHE A 290 20.35 -12.10 1.43
N LYS A 291 21.22 -12.35 2.43
CA LYS A 291 21.05 -13.45 3.41
C LYS A 291 20.62 -12.96 4.79
N ARG A 292 20.53 -11.65 5.00
CA ARG A 292 20.13 -10.99 6.24
C ARG A 292 19.39 -9.71 5.87
N LEU A 293 18.34 -9.39 6.61
CA LEU A 293 17.58 -8.16 6.57
C LEU A 293 17.15 -7.87 8.01
N ASP A 294 17.51 -6.68 8.48
CA ASP A 294 17.03 -6.13 9.75
C ASP A 294 16.03 -5.01 9.44
N VAL A 295 14.98 -4.86 10.24
CA VAL A 295 13.89 -3.89 10.00
C VAL A 295 13.66 -3.01 11.21
N ILE A 296 13.56 -1.70 10.99
CA ILE A 296 13.26 -0.71 12.04
C ILE A 296 11.99 0.04 11.65
N GLY A 297 10.95 -0.08 12.47
CA GLY A 297 9.71 0.66 12.29
C GLY A 297 9.53 1.75 13.34
N TYR A 298 9.21 2.97 12.90
CA TYR A 298 8.94 4.10 13.78
C TYR A 298 7.45 4.42 13.81
N SER A 299 6.89 4.68 15.00
CA SER A 299 5.48 5.01 15.18
C SER A 299 4.58 3.94 14.52
N MET A 300 3.54 4.32 13.79
CA MET A 300 2.72 3.40 12.98
C MET A 300 3.52 2.52 12.01
N GLY A 301 4.72 2.96 11.58
CA GLY A 301 5.62 2.18 10.74
C GLY A 301 6.06 0.86 11.36
N GLY A 302 6.09 0.76 12.70
CA GLY A 302 6.28 -0.50 13.41
C GLY A 302 5.16 -1.52 13.17
N MET A 303 3.90 -1.08 13.06
CA MET A 303 2.79 -1.98 12.73
C MET A 303 2.87 -2.45 11.27
N VAL A 304 3.19 -1.54 10.35
CA VAL A 304 3.39 -1.85 8.93
C VAL A 304 4.53 -2.85 8.74
N ALA A 305 5.67 -2.61 9.40
CA ALA A 305 6.79 -3.53 9.42
C ALA A 305 6.41 -4.90 10.00
N ARG A 306 5.77 -4.94 11.17
CA ARG A 306 5.39 -6.20 11.84
C ARG A 306 4.44 -7.05 11.01
N GLU A 307 3.36 -6.46 10.48
CA GLU A 307 2.42 -7.18 9.62
C GLU A 307 3.10 -7.61 8.31
N SER A 308 4.07 -6.84 7.80
CA SER A 308 4.87 -7.23 6.63
C SER A 308 5.76 -8.45 6.90
N LEU A 309 6.47 -8.47 8.04
CA LEU A 309 7.26 -9.61 8.49
C LEU A 309 6.40 -10.86 8.69
N PHE A 310 5.19 -10.70 9.26
CA PHE A 310 4.23 -11.79 9.37
C PHE A 310 3.80 -12.33 8.00
N LYS A 311 3.38 -11.45 7.07
CA LYS A 311 2.96 -11.84 5.72
C LYS A 311 4.08 -12.52 4.93
N ALA A 312 5.32 -12.03 5.04
CA ALA A 312 6.48 -12.66 4.42
C ALA A 312 6.75 -14.07 4.98
N SER A 313 6.51 -14.28 6.27
CA SER A 313 6.74 -15.56 6.95
C SER A 313 5.62 -16.58 6.70
N ALA A 314 4.39 -16.12 6.48
CA ALA A 314 3.26 -16.97 6.10
C ALA A 314 3.45 -17.64 4.71
N ALA A 315 4.28 -17.07 3.84
CA ALA A 315 4.68 -17.67 2.56
C ALA A 315 5.80 -18.73 2.69
N GLY A 316 6.24 -19.03 3.91
CA GLY A 316 7.37 -19.89 4.26
C GLY A 316 8.44 -19.07 5.00
N GLU A 317 8.82 -19.51 6.21
CA GLU A 317 9.71 -18.78 7.12
C GLU A 317 11.05 -18.40 6.45
N PRO A 318 11.29 -17.12 6.12
CA PRO A 318 12.46 -16.73 5.36
C PRO A 318 13.67 -16.56 6.27
N ASP A 319 14.68 -17.42 6.10
CA ASP A 319 15.96 -17.40 6.84
C ASP A 319 16.73 -16.06 6.79
N TYR A 320 16.35 -15.14 5.90
CA TYR A 320 16.96 -13.81 5.82
C TYR A 320 16.36 -12.78 6.78
N LEU A 321 15.14 -12.98 7.32
CA LEU A 321 14.57 -12.07 8.32
C LEU A 321 15.20 -12.39 9.68
N ARG A 322 15.91 -11.41 10.26
CA ARG A 322 16.73 -11.62 11.47
C ARG A 322 16.27 -10.76 12.64
N LYS A 323 16.10 -9.45 12.43
CA LYS A 323 15.81 -8.50 13.52
C LYS A 323 14.70 -7.54 13.18
N PHE A 324 13.96 -7.20 14.22
CA PHE A 324 12.92 -6.21 14.20
C PHE A 324 13.11 -5.26 15.39
N ILE A 325 13.10 -3.96 15.12
CA ILE A 325 13.07 -2.92 16.15
C ILE A 325 11.81 -2.09 15.94
N THR A 326 11.15 -1.72 17.03
CA THR A 326 10.21 -0.59 16.99
C THR A 326 10.63 0.56 17.88
N LEU A 327 10.33 1.77 17.42
CA LEU A 327 10.53 3.02 18.12
C LEU A 327 9.17 3.72 18.21
N SER A 328 8.66 3.92 19.43
CA SER A 328 7.44 4.68 19.73
C SER A 328 6.15 4.16 19.05
N THR A 329 6.08 2.87 18.73
CA THR A 329 4.93 2.29 18.01
C THR A 329 3.69 2.21 18.90
N PRO A 330 2.53 2.74 18.47
CA PRO A 330 1.30 2.82 19.28
C PRO A 330 0.57 1.47 19.37
N TRP A 331 1.19 0.44 19.93
CA TRP A 331 0.69 -0.95 19.93
C TRP A 331 -0.69 -1.17 20.56
N GLY A 332 -1.18 -0.25 21.41
CA GLY A 332 -2.54 -0.27 21.98
C GLY A 332 -3.55 0.57 21.20
N GLY A 333 -3.11 1.20 20.10
CA GLY A 333 -3.87 2.14 19.29
C GLY A 333 -3.63 3.60 19.64
N TYR A 334 -4.35 4.48 18.96
CA TYR A 334 -4.21 5.93 19.03
C TYR A 334 -5.57 6.61 18.76
N GLU A 335 -5.96 7.56 19.62
CA GLU A 335 -7.24 8.31 19.53
C GLU A 335 -7.06 9.85 19.56
N GLY A 336 -5.83 10.34 19.54
CA GLY A 336 -5.55 11.78 19.62
C GLY A 336 -5.80 12.56 18.31
N SER A 337 -5.74 13.89 18.39
CA SER A 337 -5.81 14.81 17.24
C SER A 337 -4.44 15.19 16.64
N GLY A 338 -3.33 14.82 17.28
CA GLY A 338 -1.96 15.19 16.92
C GLY A 338 -1.48 14.79 15.51
N LEU A 339 -2.13 13.85 14.83
CA LEU A 339 -1.80 13.44 13.45
C LEU A 339 -2.31 14.41 12.35
N GLY A 340 -2.90 15.56 12.70
CA GLY A 340 -3.02 16.69 11.78
C GLY A 340 -3.94 16.48 10.56
N VAL A 341 -4.85 15.51 10.65
CA VAL A 341 -6.03 15.40 9.78
C VAL A 341 -7.03 16.51 10.14
N GLY A 342 -7.38 17.32 9.14
CA GLY A 342 -8.45 18.31 9.30
C GLY A 342 -9.81 17.64 9.48
N SER A 343 -10.83 18.42 9.81
CA SER A 343 -12.22 17.98 10.04
C SER A 343 -12.97 17.59 8.76
N GLY A 344 -12.37 16.71 7.95
CA GLY A 344 -13.02 16.11 6.79
C GLY A 344 -14.02 15.02 7.20
N SER A 345 -15.12 14.91 6.46
CA SER A 345 -16.23 13.99 6.80
C SER A 345 -15.92 12.50 6.62
N VAL A 346 -14.76 12.15 6.05
CA VAL A 346 -14.33 10.76 5.81
C VAL A 346 -13.08 10.45 6.64
N PRO A 347 -13.11 9.44 7.53
CA PRO A 347 -11.92 9.03 8.28
C PRO A 347 -10.80 8.53 7.36
N VAL A 348 -9.56 8.97 7.60
CA VAL A 348 -8.38 8.41 6.93
C VAL A 348 -8.25 6.91 7.27
N PRO A 349 -8.12 6.00 6.28
CA PRO A 349 -8.17 4.56 6.51
C PRO A 349 -7.19 4.01 7.56
N SER A 350 -5.93 4.45 7.58
CA SER A 350 -4.98 4.04 8.63
C SER A 350 -5.38 4.49 10.03
N LEU A 351 -6.07 5.62 10.17
CA LEU A 351 -6.58 6.10 11.45
C LEU A 351 -7.77 5.29 11.95
N VAL A 352 -8.49 4.58 11.05
CA VAL A 352 -9.50 3.59 11.45
C VAL A 352 -8.81 2.33 12.02
N ASP A 353 -7.71 1.88 11.41
CA ASP A 353 -6.90 0.77 11.94
C ASP A 353 -6.21 1.11 13.27
N LEU A 354 -5.75 2.36 13.43
CA LEU A 354 -5.09 2.81 14.65
C LEU A 354 -6.01 2.91 15.87
N LYS A 355 -7.34 2.99 15.73
CA LYS A 355 -8.23 3.08 16.90
C LYS A 355 -8.09 1.86 17.82
N PRO A 356 -7.95 2.04 19.14
CA PRO A 356 -8.09 0.97 20.12
C PRO A 356 -9.36 0.14 19.87
N GLY A 357 -9.23 -1.18 19.91
CA GLY A 357 -10.34 -2.09 19.63
C GLY A 357 -10.79 -2.15 18.15
N SER A 358 -10.07 -1.53 17.21
CA SER A 358 -10.31 -1.77 15.78
C SER A 358 -10.09 -3.25 15.43
N GLU A 359 -10.66 -3.69 14.30
CA GLU A 359 -10.42 -5.03 13.76
C GLU A 359 -8.92 -5.32 13.58
N PHE A 360 -8.14 -4.33 13.12
CA PHE A 360 -6.69 -4.46 12.98
C PHE A 360 -6.00 -4.67 14.34
N GLN A 361 -6.35 -3.86 15.36
CA GLN A 361 -5.79 -4.01 16.72
C GLN A 361 -6.11 -5.38 17.31
N ALA A 362 -7.34 -5.87 17.16
CA ALA A 362 -7.76 -7.17 17.65
C ALA A 362 -6.97 -8.33 17.01
N GLN A 363 -6.57 -8.21 15.75
CA GLN A 363 -5.84 -9.24 15.00
C GLN A 363 -4.30 -9.12 15.12
N LEU A 364 -3.77 -7.95 15.52
CA LEU A 364 -2.34 -7.62 15.48
C LEU A 364 -1.47 -8.59 16.27
N PHE A 365 -1.89 -8.97 17.49
CA PHE A 365 -1.18 -9.91 18.36
C PHE A 365 -1.82 -11.30 18.43
N GLY A 366 -2.92 -11.55 17.71
CA GLY A 366 -3.50 -12.89 17.57
C GLY A 366 -2.62 -13.87 16.78
N ARG A 367 -1.56 -13.35 16.14
CA ARG A 367 -0.59 -14.09 15.32
C ARG A 367 0.82 -13.69 15.78
N SER A 368 1.65 -14.65 16.17
CA SER A 368 3.03 -14.38 16.63
C SER A 368 3.98 -14.10 15.47
N LEU A 369 5.05 -13.33 15.72
CA LEU A 369 6.23 -13.35 14.84
C LEU A 369 6.92 -14.73 14.93
N PRO A 370 7.62 -15.20 13.88
CA PRO A 370 8.43 -16.41 13.95
C PRO A 370 9.54 -16.29 15.01
N GLU A 371 9.88 -17.41 15.65
CA GLU A 371 10.98 -17.49 16.64
C GLU A 371 12.37 -17.12 16.06
N SER A 372 12.51 -17.04 14.73
CA SER A 372 13.73 -16.62 14.04
C SER A 372 13.94 -15.10 14.00
N ILE A 373 12.93 -14.30 14.38
CA ILE A 373 13.01 -12.83 14.39
C ILE A 373 13.20 -12.36 15.83
N ASP A 374 14.39 -11.81 16.11
CA ASP A 374 14.65 -11.11 17.37
C ASP A 374 13.94 -9.74 17.34
N TYR A 375 13.09 -9.45 18.31
CA TYR A 375 12.27 -8.23 18.39
C TYR A 375 12.61 -7.39 19.62
N HIS A 376 13.07 -6.15 19.40
CA HIS A 376 13.34 -5.16 20.45
C HIS A 376 12.33 -3.99 20.38
N LEU A 377 11.81 -3.57 21.54
CA LEU A 377 10.80 -2.51 21.67
C LEU A 377 11.40 -1.29 22.39
N GLY A 378 11.61 -0.21 21.65
CA GLY A 378 11.94 1.11 22.18
C GLY A 378 10.70 1.97 22.34
N PHE A 379 10.49 2.57 23.51
CA PHE A 379 9.38 3.50 23.78
C PHE A 379 9.89 4.85 24.29
N SER A 380 9.11 5.90 24.05
CA SER A 380 9.39 7.29 24.43
C SER A 380 8.42 7.77 25.52
N PHE A 381 8.86 8.70 26.38
CA PHE A 381 8.03 9.21 27.48
C PHE A 381 8.21 10.71 27.82
N HIS A 382 8.86 11.51 26.97
CA HIS A 382 9.01 12.96 27.15
C HIS A 382 7.81 13.74 26.58
N GLY A 383 6.60 13.40 27.01
CA GLY A 383 5.37 14.12 26.71
C GLY A 383 5.00 15.11 27.81
N SER A 384 4.44 16.25 27.43
CA SER A 384 4.00 17.30 28.38
C SER A 384 2.53 17.65 28.19
N GLY A 385 1.83 17.97 29.27
CA GLY A 385 0.49 18.57 29.23
C GLY A 385 -0.70 17.62 29.21
N ALA A 386 -0.49 16.31 29.36
CA ALA A 386 -1.55 15.32 29.61
C ALA A 386 -1.37 14.64 30.98
N PRO A 387 -2.44 14.16 31.64
CA PRO A 387 -2.33 13.45 32.93
C PRO A 387 -1.63 12.08 32.82
N GLU A 388 -1.72 11.44 31.65
CA GLU A 388 -1.10 10.14 31.38
C GLU A 388 0.31 10.29 30.83
N SER A 389 1.23 9.39 31.20
CA SER A 389 2.57 9.35 30.61
C SER A 389 2.49 9.03 29.11
N ASN A 390 3.14 9.86 28.31
CA ASN A 390 3.10 9.84 26.85
C ASN A 390 4.39 10.46 26.29
N ASP A 391 4.56 10.48 24.97
CA ASP A 391 5.72 11.08 24.28
C ASP A 391 5.40 12.37 23.50
N GLY A 392 4.25 12.98 23.77
CA GLY A 392 3.69 14.12 23.04
C GLY A 392 2.71 13.71 21.93
N VAL A 393 2.63 12.42 21.55
CA VAL A 393 1.67 11.91 20.55
C VAL A 393 0.97 10.64 21.04
N VAL A 394 1.70 9.70 21.61
CA VAL A 394 1.25 8.35 21.98
C VAL A 394 1.48 8.10 23.46
N THR A 395 0.47 7.57 24.16
CA THR A 395 0.58 7.18 25.57
C THR A 395 1.56 6.02 25.74
N VAL A 396 2.32 6.00 26.84
CA VAL A 396 3.22 4.89 27.18
C VAL A 396 2.43 3.59 27.35
N ALA A 397 1.17 3.66 27.82
CA ALA A 397 0.27 2.52 27.87
C ALA A 397 -0.02 1.90 26.50
N SER A 398 -0.16 2.71 25.45
CA SER A 398 -0.27 2.22 24.07
C SER A 398 1.05 1.69 23.55
N GLN A 399 2.16 2.38 23.78
CA GLN A 399 3.51 1.93 23.38
C GLN A 399 3.92 0.61 24.05
N LEU A 400 3.36 0.30 25.23
CA LEU A 400 3.62 -0.92 25.99
C LEU A 400 2.39 -1.85 26.05
N ALA A 401 1.61 -1.95 24.98
CA ALA A 401 0.49 -2.88 24.95
C ALA A 401 0.94 -4.34 25.27
N PRO A 402 0.19 -5.12 26.07
CA PRO A 402 0.66 -6.42 26.57
C PRO A 402 1.05 -7.44 25.50
N GLY A 403 0.45 -7.38 24.31
CA GLY A 403 0.82 -8.24 23.17
C GLY A 403 2.22 -7.95 22.62
N ALA A 404 2.62 -6.68 22.60
CA ALA A 404 3.95 -6.25 22.19
C ALA A 404 5.01 -6.65 23.21
N GLN A 405 4.75 -6.38 24.50
CA GLN A 405 5.67 -6.73 25.60
C GLN A 405 5.96 -8.25 25.64
N LYS A 406 4.94 -9.09 25.43
CA LYS A 406 5.10 -10.56 25.44
C LYS A 406 5.92 -11.12 24.28
N GLN A 407 6.05 -10.38 23.17
CA GLN A 407 6.81 -10.82 21.99
C GLN A 407 8.20 -10.17 21.92
N ALA A 408 8.47 -9.12 22.70
CA ALA A 408 9.75 -8.43 22.71
C ALA A 408 10.77 -9.17 23.59
N GLN A 409 11.95 -9.45 23.05
CA GLN A 409 13.09 -10.01 23.78
C GLN A 409 13.75 -8.96 24.70
N ALA A 410 13.65 -7.67 24.35
CA ALA A 410 14.06 -6.56 25.18
C ALA A 410 13.13 -5.36 25.01
N ILE A 411 12.94 -4.61 26.09
CA ILE A 411 12.16 -3.37 26.14
C ILE A 411 13.06 -2.28 26.72
N HIS A 412 13.14 -1.11 26.06
CA HIS A 412 13.93 0.02 26.51
C HIS A 412 13.13 1.32 26.43
N GLY A 413 13.24 2.17 27.45
CA GLY A 413 12.52 3.44 27.54
C GLY A 413 13.47 4.62 27.41
N PHE A 414 13.15 5.57 26.55
CA PHE A 414 13.95 6.77 26.27
C PHE A 414 13.23 8.03 26.75
N ASN A 415 13.98 8.96 27.36
CA ASN A 415 13.46 10.27 27.78
C ASN A 415 13.35 11.25 26.59
N GLU A 416 12.80 10.75 25.49
CA GLU A 416 12.61 11.41 24.21
C GLU A 416 11.12 11.65 23.96
N SER A 417 10.81 12.64 23.13
CA SER A 417 9.48 12.83 22.55
C SER A 417 9.31 11.94 21.32
N HIS A 418 8.07 11.80 20.83
CA HIS A 418 7.75 10.98 19.66
C HIS A 418 8.66 11.31 18.47
N ALA A 419 8.92 12.60 18.23
CA ALA A 419 9.76 13.03 17.12
C ALA A 419 11.28 13.01 17.42
N SER A 420 11.69 13.33 18.66
CA SER A 420 13.13 13.46 19.00
C SER A 420 13.83 12.11 19.11
N ILE A 421 13.11 11.01 19.32
CA ILE A 421 13.64 9.65 19.34
C ILE A 421 14.45 9.29 18.06
N LEU A 422 14.12 9.89 16.90
CA LEU A 422 14.84 9.67 15.64
C LEU A 422 16.13 10.50 15.49
N ALA A 423 16.34 11.50 16.33
CA ALA A 423 17.56 12.31 16.39
C ALA A 423 18.48 11.92 17.56
N SER A 424 18.04 10.99 18.41
CA SER A 424 18.73 10.64 19.66
C SER A 424 19.93 9.72 19.44
N ARG A 425 21.09 10.12 19.98
CA ARG A 425 22.32 9.32 19.95
C ARG A 425 22.18 8.04 20.79
N GLU A 426 21.53 8.14 21.95
CA GLU A 426 21.27 7.03 22.87
C GLU A 426 20.44 5.93 22.20
N VAL A 427 19.37 6.32 21.48
CA VAL A 427 18.55 5.40 20.69
C VAL A 427 19.37 4.75 19.59
N ALA A 428 20.21 5.51 18.87
CA ALA A 428 21.05 4.99 17.81
C ALA A 428 22.15 4.03 18.31
N ASP A 429 22.72 4.27 19.51
CA ASP A 429 23.66 3.36 20.16
C ASP A 429 22.97 2.05 20.57
N TRP A 430 21.81 2.11 21.23
CA TRP A 430 21.02 0.92 21.59
C TRP A 430 20.58 0.10 20.36
N VAL A 431 20.16 0.78 19.29
CA VAL A 431 19.88 0.12 18.01
C VAL A 431 21.13 -0.56 17.45
N SER A 432 22.28 0.11 17.47
CA SER A 432 23.52 -0.43 16.91
C SER A 432 24.03 -1.64 17.68
N GLU A 433 24.00 -1.60 19.02
CA GLU A 433 24.32 -2.73 19.89
C GLU A 433 23.43 -3.95 19.56
N PHE A 434 22.12 -3.72 19.44
CA PHE A 434 21.23 -4.80 19.06
C PHE A 434 21.53 -5.30 17.65
N LEU A 435 21.71 -4.45 16.64
CA LEU A 435 22.00 -4.85 15.26
C LEU A 435 23.30 -5.67 15.12
N ASP A 436 24.34 -5.36 15.90
CA ASP A 436 25.62 -6.07 15.91
C ASP A 436 25.57 -7.44 16.63
N THR A 437 24.64 -7.63 17.57
CA THR A 437 24.50 -8.89 18.33
C THR A 437 24.31 -10.10 17.39
N PRO A 438 25.03 -11.23 17.55
CA PRO A 438 24.80 -12.41 16.71
C PRO A 438 23.41 -13.01 16.97
N PRO A 439 22.68 -13.51 15.95
CA PRO A 439 21.37 -14.13 16.16
C PRO A 439 21.49 -15.35 17.08
N PRO A 440 20.45 -15.69 17.85
CA PRO A 440 20.46 -16.84 18.74
C PRO A 440 20.77 -18.12 17.94
N LYS A 441 21.65 -18.97 18.49
CA LYS A 441 21.96 -20.26 17.88
C LYS A 441 20.66 -21.06 17.76
N LYS A 442 20.17 -21.28 16.53
CA LYS A 442 19.02 -22.18 16.27
C LYS A 442 19.24 -23.47 17.06
N LYS A 443 18.37 -23.75 18.03
CA LYS A 443 18.39 -25.03 18.73
C LYS A 443 18.20 -26.11 17.67
N LYS A 444 19.17 -27.02 17.53
CA LYS A 444 18.99 -28.21 16.69
C LYS A 444 17.79 -28.98 17.26
N LYS A 445 16.71 -29.05 16.49
CA LYS A 445 15.60 -29.99 16.72
C LYS A 445 16.08 -31.39 16.34
#